data_AF-A0A382EY85-F1
#
_entry.id   AF-A0A382EY85-F1
#
_cell.length_a   1.000
_cell.length_b   1.000
_cell.length_c   1.000
_cell.angle_alpha   90.00
_cell.angle_beta   90.00
_cell.angle_gamma   90.00
#
_symmetry.space_group_name_H-M   'P 1'
#
loop_
_entity.id
_entity.type
_entity.pdbx_description
1 polymer ?
#
loop_
_entity_poly.entity_id
_entity_poly.type
_entity_poly.pdbx_seq_one_letter_code
_entity_poly.pdbx_strand_id
1 'polypeptide(L)'
;MITAISGVIATMALVLYQQNKVERGRELAEVYCGACHLVPEPGILPRRSWEPALGYMGYWLGIEDISYLSEHPEFAQSNVESRREALARDNLVPEEPLLSPEDWATLRSYYTEEAPNTSVPQQNKPRLNWTLPQLQVRPLAQSIPVSVITLVHIREDAGEIYIGDSAFNTLTVLDGQGSRVVGPYRFNPEISPVALQFVGSTAYLASIGDLLGEGPPTSKPAHISAFALVNQSIANVTPTTVVEQIYRMADMEAVDLNNDGQNDFIVCGFGSTQGSLSWFESQPDGTYVEHVLLDLPGSVKAQTHDFNNDGLLDILVLMADAREGIRLLENQGGNEFKMINILETHAAYGHTFFDLEDFNNDGLPDLLVVNGDNVDSDPYNTLKNYHGLRIYLNRGEYQFQEAYFYPMYGAFVARSADFDEDGDLDIAAISFYPDFASEQPETFVYLENQGALRFEAFSKPEAVTGRWMTMDIGDIDGDDDVDVVLGGAYLPLGMSSYEEE
;
A
#
# COMPACT_ATOMS: atom_id res chain seq x y z
N MET A 1 43.13 21.44 -40.03
CA MET A 1 43.56 20.14 -39.45
C MET A 1 43.82 20.27 -37.95
N ILE A 2 44.66 21.20 -37.49
CA ILE A 2 44.91 21.44 -36.05
C ILE A 2 43.66 21.89 -35.27
N THR A 3 42.83 22.78 -35.82
CA THR A 3 41.56 23.21 -35.22
C THR A 3 40.49 22.11 -35.13
N ALA A 4 40.53 21.13 -36.04
CA ALA A 4 39.62 19.98 -36.01
C ALA A 4 40.07 18.95 -34.94
N ILE A 5 41.39 18.77 -34.78
CA ILE A 5 41.96 17.87 -33.77
C ILE A 5 41.78 18.44 -32.35
N SER A 6 41.92 19.74 -32.16
CA SER A 6 41.65 20.39 -30.85
C SER A 6 40.17 20.33 -30.46
N GLY A 7 39.26 20.44 -31.43
CA GLY A 7 37.82 20.28 -31.20
C GLY A 7 37.47 18.86 -30.74
N VAL A 8 38.01 17.84 -31.41
CA VAL A 8 37.79 16.43 -31.05
C VAL A 8 38.37 16.09 -29.67
N ILE A 9 39.55 16.59 -29.32
CA ILE A 9 40.16 16.36 -27.99
C ILE A 9 39.34 17.03 -26.88
N ALA A 10 38.84 18.26 -27.09
CA ALA A 10 37.98 18.94 -26.12
C ALA A 10 36.64 18.21 -25.93
N THR A 11 36.03 17.72 -27.02
CA THR A 11 34.81 16.90 -26.95
C THR A 11 35.05 15.58 -26.22
N MET A 12 36.15 14.88 -26.49
CA MET A 12 36.49 13.63 -25.79
C MET A 12 36.79 13.85 -24.30
N ALA A 13 37.50 14.94 -23.94
CA ALA A 13 37.75 15.27 -22.55
C ALA A 13 36.47 15.62 -21.78
N LEU A 14 35.53 16.33 -22.43
CA LEU A 14 34.23 16.64 -21.85
C LEU A 14 33.38 15.37 -21.66
N VAL A 15 33.38 14.46 -22.64
CA VAL A 15 32.68 13.17 -22.54
C VAL A 15 33.26 12.32 -21.41
N LEU A 16 34.59 12.22 -21.30
CA LEU A 16 35.25 11.49 -20.21
C LEU A 16 34.97 12.12 -18.84
N TYR A 17 34.95 13.45 -18.75
CA TYR A 17 34.61 14.16 -17.53
C TYR A 17 33.16 13.88 -17.10
N GLN A 18 32.21 13.95 -18.04
CA GLN A 18 30.81 13.64 -17.76
C GLN A 18 30.62 12.17 -17.36
N GLN A 19 31.25 11.23 -18.06
CA GLN A 19 31.23 9.82 -17.69
C GLN A 19 31.76 9.56 -16.28
N ASN A 20 32.87 10.21 -15.91
CA ASN A 20 33.42 10.09 -14.56
C ASN A 20 32.49 10.70 -13.49
N LYS A 21 31.75 11.77 -13.82
CA LYS A 21 30.79 12.41 -12.91
C LYS A 21 29.56 11.52 -12.68
N VAL A 22 28.99 10.95 -13.75
CA VAL A 22 27.86 10.00 -13.68
C VAL A 22 28.24 8.77 -12.86
N GLU A 23 29.41 8.17 -13.15
CA GLU A 23 29.89 7.00 -12.41
C GLU A 23 30.10 7.31 -10.93
N ARG A 24 30.72 8.45 -10.62
CA ARG A 24 30.88 8.89 -9.23
C ARG A 24 29.54 9.11 -8.53
N GLY A 25 28.55 9.71 -9.19
CA GLY A 25 27.22 9.92 -8.63
C GLY A 25 26.49 8.60 -8.37
N ARG A 26 26.64 7.62 -9.27
CA ARG A 26 26.14 6.24 -9.10
C ARG A 26 26.77 5.54 -7.90
N GLU A 27 28.10 5.58 -7.77
CA GLU A 27 28.82 5.04 -6.61
C GLU A 27 28.35 5.67 -5.29
N LEU A 28 28.12 6.99 -5.29
CA LEU A 28 27.60 7.69 -4.12
C LEU A 28 26.17 7.23 -3.79
N ALA A 29 25.30 7.06 -4.78
CA ALA A 29 23.96 6.51 -4.57
C ALA A 29 24.01 5.07 -4.01
N GLU A 30 24.91 4.23 -4.49
CA GLU A 30 25.10 2.87 -3.95
C GLU A 30 25.51 2.87 -2.47
N VAL A 31 26.37 3.81 -2.06
CA VAL A 31 26.83 3.92 -0.67
C VAL A 31 25.75 4.53 0.23
N TYR A 32 25.15 5.64 -0.18
CA TYR A 32 24.29 6.44 0.69
C TYR A 32 22.81 6.08 0.60
N CYS A 33 22.30 5.72 -0.59
CA CYS A 33 20.91 5.25 -0.75
C CYS A 33 20.81 3.73 -0.50
N GLY A 34 21.79 2.96 -1.00
CA GLY A 34 21.84 1.50 -0.89
C GLY A 34 21.95 0.95 0.53
N ALA A 35 22.27 1.79 1.51
CA ALA A 35 22.30 1.42 2.92
C ALA A 35 20.90 1.18 3.50
N CYS A 36 19.89 1.91 3.01
CA CYS A 36 18.53 1.89 3.55
C CYS A 36 17.61 0.98 2.73
N HIS A 37 17.70 1.03 1.40
CA HIS A 37 16.81 0.36 0.47
C HIS A 37 17.53 0.00 -0.84
N LEU A 38 16.86 -0.72 -1.76
CA LEU A 38 17.38 -0.92 -3.10
C LEU A 38 17.63 0.42 -3.79
N VAL A 39 18.80 0.56 -4.41
CA VAL A 39 19.20 1.81 -5.07
C VAL A 39 18.26 2.09 -6.23
N PRO A 40 17.51 3.21 -6.22
CA PRO A 40 16.60 3.53 -7.31
C PRO A 40 17.39 3.94 -8.55
N GLU A 41 16.96 3.48 -9.72
CA GLU A 41 17.53 3.94 -10.99
C GLU A 41 16.98 5.33 -11.35
N PRO A 42 17.75 6.25 -11.96
CA PRO A 42 17.24 7.57 -12.33
C PRO A 42 15.97 7.56 -13.19
N GLY A 43 15.77 6.48 -13.96
CA GLY A 43 14.61 6.32 -14.84
C GLY A 43 13.26 6.10 -14.14
N ILE A 44 13.22 5.82 -12.83
CA ILE A 44 11.96 5.51 -12.13
C ILE A 44 11.07 6.75 -11.91
N LEU A 45 11.66 7.95 -11.93
CA LEU A 45 10.96 9.23 -11.75
C LEU A 45 11.44 10.24 -12.79
N PRO A 46 10.59 11.17 -13.24
CA PRO A 46 11.02 12.29 -14.06
C PRO A 46 11.89 13.26 -13.24
N ARG A 47 12.73 14.03 -13.93
CA ARG A 47 13.65 15.01 -13.32
C ARG A 47 12.97 15.89 -12.27
N ARG A 48 11.75 16.38 -12.55
CA ARG A 48 11.01 17.27 -11.64
C ARG A 48 10.69 16.63 -10.28
N SER A 49 10.48 15.31 -10.25
CA SER A 49 10.12 14.56 -9.05
C SER A 49 11.34 14.12 -8.26
N TRP A 50 12.49 13.99 -8.92
CA TRP A 50 13.76 13.72 -8.24
C TRP A 50 14.18 14.85 -7.31
N GLU A 51 13.90 16.11 -7.63
CA GLU A 51 14.34 17.24 -6.80
C GLU A 51 13.71 17.24 -5.41
N PRO A 52 12.37 17.14 -5.24
CA PRO A 52 11.76 16.95 -3.93
C PRO A 52 12.18 15.66 -3.22
N ALA A 53 12.30 14.54 -3.96
CA ALA A 53 12.76 13.27 -3.38
C ALA A 53 14.17 13.40 -2.80
N LEU A 54 15.09 14.08 -3.51
CA LEU A 54 16.43 14.40 -3.03
C LEU A 54 16.41 15.42 -1.88
N GLY A 55 15.42 16.30 -1.81
CA GLY A 55 15.18 17.16 -0.65
C GLY A 55 14.94 16.34 0.61
N TYR A 56 14.02 15.38 0.52
CA TYR A 56 13.75 14.46 1.63
C TYR A 56 14.97 13.59 1.97
N MET A 57 15.63 13.00 0.97
CA MET A 57 16.83 12.18 1.18
C MET A 57 18.01 13.00 1.74
N GLY A 58 18.10 14.28 1.40
CA GLY A 58 19.09 15.20 1.96
C GLY A 58 19.03 15.25 3.48
N TYR A 59 17.82 15.31 4.06
CA TYR A 59 17.65 15.36 5.51
C TYR A 59 18.14 14.09 6.22
N TRP A 60 17.96 12.91 5.64
CA TRP A 60 18.54 11.66 6.16
C TRP A 60 20.07 11.68 6.18
N LEU A 61 20.69 12.52 5.35
CA LEU A 61 22.14 12.69 5.23
C LEU A 61 22.67 13.93 5.96
N GLY A 62 21.83 14.64 6.69
CA GLY A 62 22.20 15.88 7.41
C GLY A 62 22.34 17.09 6.49
N ILE A 63 21.77 17.04 5.29
CA ILE A 63 21.82 18.11 4.29
C ILE A 63 20.48 18.85 4.28
N GLU A 64 20.48 20.06 4.81
CA GLU A 64 19.27 20.86 4.95
C GLU A 64 19.04 21.89 3.84
N ASP A 65 20.02 22.11 2.95
CA ASP A 65 19.88 23.05 1.85
C ASP A 65 18.93 22.53 0.77
N ILE A 66 17.73 23.08 0.75
CA ILE A 66 16.69 22.84 -0.27
C ILE A 66 16.48 24.06 -1.18
N SER A 67 17.42 25.01 -1.24
CA SER A 67 17.26 26.27 -2.00
C SER A 67 17.00 26.07 -3.50
N TYR A 68 17.40 24.91 -4.04
CA TYR A 68 17.10 24.51 -5.42
C TYR A 68 15.60 24.24 -5.67
N LEU A 69 14.80 24.02 -4.62
CA LEU A 69 13.34 23.89 -4.73
C LEU A 69 12.62 25.24 -4.85
N SER A 70 13.32 26.37 -4.85
CA SER A 70 12.71 27.71 -4.88
C SER A 70 11.86 27.98 -6.12
N GLU A 71 12.13 27.29 -7.24
CA GLU A 71 11.33 27.38 -8.47
C GLU A 71 10.18 26.36 -8.52
N HIS A 72 10.09 25.45 -7.54
CA HIS A 72 8.98 24.49 -7.43
C HIS A 72 7.76 25.15 -6.78
N PRO A 73 6.53 24.65 -7.06
CA PRO A 73 5.33 25.11 -6.38
C PRO A 73 5.41 24.96 -4.85
N GLU A 74 4.68 25.82 -4.13
CA GLU A 74 4.65 25.86 -2.66
C GLU A 74 4.32 24.49 -2.04
N PHE A 75 3.37 23.73 -2.61
CA PHE A 75 3.00 22.42 -2.07
C PHE A 75 4.16 21.41 -2.10
N ALA A 76 5.06 21.49 -3.10
CA ALA A 76 6.21 20.61 -3.19
C ALA A 76 7.26 20.97 -2.14
N GLN A 77 7.45 22.27 -1.89
CA GLN A 77 8.31 22.76 -0.81
C GLN A 77 7.76 22.33 0.56
N SER A 78 6.46 22.56 0.81
CA SER A 78 5.81 22.15 2.06
C SER A 78 5.81 20.65 2.28
N ASN A 79 5.72 19.84 1.22
CA ASN A 79 5.85 18.38 1.32
C ASN A 79 7.25 17.99 1.82
N VAL A 80 8.32 18.59 1.30
CA VAL A 80 9.68 18.31 1.76
C VAL A 80 9.90 18.81 3.19
N GLU A 81 9.43 20.01 3.52
CA GLU A 81 9.55 20.59 4.86
C GLU A 81 8.85 19.75 5.93
N SER A 82 7.64 19.23 5.66
CA SER A 82 6.93 18.38 6.62
C SER A 82 7.68 17.06 6.92
N ARG A 83 8.39 16.51 5.93
CA ARG A 83 9.24 15.34 6.12
C ARG A 83 10.44 15.65 7.03
N ARG A 84 11.02 16.84 6.94
CA ARG A 84 12.06 17.30 7.87
C ARG A 84 11.55 17.30 9.32
N GLU A 85 10.34 17.81 9.54
CA GLU A 85 9.72 17.87 10.87
C GLU A 85 9.52 16.46 11.44
N ALA A 86 9.07 15.51 10.61
CA ALA A 86 8.93 14.11 11.00
C ALA A 86 10.27 13.48 11.41
N LEU A 87 11.33 13.66 10.60
CA LEU A 87 12.66 13.15 10.92
C LEU A 87 13.25 13.80 12.17
N ALA A 88 13.08 15.10 12.34
CA ALA A 88 13.59 15.84 13.49
C ALA A 88 12.90 15.41 14.80
N ARG A 89 11.58 15.20 14.75
CA ARG A 89 10.79 14.65 15.88
C ARG A 89 11.34 13.29 16.33
N ASP A 90 11.78 12.48 15.38
CA ASP A 90 12.24 11.12 15.62
C ASP A 90 13.77 11.04 15.84
N ASN A 91 14.46 12.19 15.87
CA ASN A 91 15.92 12.33 16.02
C ASN A 91 16.72 11.60 14.93
N LEU A 92 16.23 11.62 13.68
CA LEU A 92 16.81 10.93 12.53
C LEU A 92 17.61 11.85 11.60
N VAL A 93 17.60 13.16 11.83
CA VAL A 93 18.45 14.11 11.09
C VAL A 93 19.85 14.11 11.70
N PRO A 94 20.91 13.73 10.96
CA PRO A 94 22.29 13.80 11.46
C PRO A 94 22.69 15.21 11.89
N GLU A 95 23.44 15.33 13.00
CA GLU A 95 23.95 16.62 13.50
C GLU A 95 24.96 17.27 12.53
N GLU A 96 25.68 16.46 11.75
CA GLU A 96 26.68 16.89 10.77
C GLU A 96 26.44 16.16 9.43
N PRO A 97 26.64 16.82 8.27
CA PRO A 97 26.45 16.19 6.96
C PRO A 97 27.31 14.93 6.76
N LEU A 98 26.71 13.85 6.26
CA LEU A 98 27.38 12.56 6.02
C LEU A 98 28.23 12.53 4.75
N LEU A 99 28.12 13.56 3.91
CA LEU A 99 28.88 13.71 2.68
C LEU A 99 29.23 15.18 2.43
N SER A 100 30.30 15.39 1.68
CA SER A 100 30.74 16.74 1.32
C SER A 100 29.72 17.43 0.42
N PRO A 101 29.65 18.77 0.41
CA PRO A 101 28.79 19.50 -0.54
C PRO A 101 29.07 19.17 -2.01
N GLU A 102 30.31 18.83 -2.36
CA GLU A 102 30.72 18.42 -3.71
C GLU A 102 30.18 17.02 -4.07
N ASP A 103 30.29 16.06 -3.15
CA ASP A 103 29.72 14.73 -3.34
C ASP A 103 28.18 14.81 -3.40
N TRP A 104 27.53 15.63 -2.56
CA TRP A 104 26.08 15.82 -2.63
C TRP A 104 25.63 16.38 -3.98
N ALA A 105 26.32 17.42 -4.47
CA ALA A 105 26.03 17.97 -5.79
C ALA A 105 26.23 16.92 -6.90
N THR A 106 27.24 16.07 -6.76
CA THR A 106 27.53 14.99 -7.71
C THR A 106 26.43 13.92 -7.69
N LEU A 107 26.03 13.44 -6.51
CA LEU A 107 24.93 12.48 -6.33
C LEU A 107 23.63 13.05 -6.89
N ARG A 108 23.26 14.29 -6.54
CA ARG A 108 22.06 14.93 -7.06
C ARG A 108 22.07 15.01 -8.57
N SER A 109 23.20 15.41 -9.16
CA SER A 109 23.32 15.55 -10.61
C SER A 109 23.16 14.22 -11.34
N TYR A 110 23.57 13.10 -10.74
CA TYR A 110 23.34 11.79 -11.34
C TYR A 110 21.84 11.53 -11.55
N TYR A 111 21.02 11.77 -10.53
CA TYR A 111 19.58 11.62 -10.67
C TYR A 111 18.95 12.69 -11.56
N THR A 112 19.28 13.96 -11.38
CA THR A 112 18.61 15.03 -12.14
C THR A 112 19.06 15.10 -13.60
N GLU A 113 20.30 14.74 -13.95
CA GLU A 113 20.78 14.79 -15.34
C GLU A 113 20.42 13.51 -16.12
N GLU A 114 20.41 12.32 -15.48
CA GLU A 114 20.11 11.04 -16.14
C GLU A 114 18.61 10.67 -16.13
N ALA A 115 17.79 11.31 -15.28
CA ALA A 115 16.35 11.09 -15.29
C ALA A 115 15.68 11.62 -16.57
N PRO A 116 14.60 10.96 -17.04
CA PRO A 116 13.81 11.46 -18.16
C PRO A 116 13.14 12.79 -17.80
N ASN A 117 12.80 13.60 -18.81
CA ASN A 117 12.07 14.85 -18.58
C ASN A 117 10.63 14.60 -18.10
N THR A 118 10.01 13.56 -18.66
CA THR A 118 8.62 13.16 -18.47
C THR A 118 8.56 11.75 -17.92
N SER A 119 7.45 11.37 -17.30
CA SER A 119 7.26 9.98 -16.89
C SER A 119 7.31 9.03 -18.08
N VAL A 120 7.84 7.82 -17.85
CA VAL A 120 7.80 6.77 -18.87
C VAL A 120 6.35 6.25 -18.92
N PRO A 121 5.72 6.14 -20.10
CA PRO A 121 4.34 5.66 -20.20
C PRO A 121 4.26 4.14 -20.01
N GLN A 122 3.10 3.67 -19.52
CA GLN A 122 2.77 2.25 -19.46
C GLN A 122 2.85 1.60 -20.85
N GLN A 123 3.37 0.37 -20.90
CA GLN A 123 3.50 -0.42 -22.13
C GLN A 123 2.52 -1.58 -22.11
N ASN A 124 2.10 -2.05 -23.29
CA ASN A 124 1.24 -3.22 -23.47
C ASN A 124 -0.08 -3.17 -22.69
N LYS A 125 -0.58 -1.98 -22.38
CA LYS A 125 -1.84 -1.81 -21.67
C LYS A 125 -3.02 -2.32 -22.51
N PRO A 126 -3.81 -3.29 -22.02
CA PRO A 126 -5.01 -3.76 -22.70
C PRO A 126 -6.01 -2.62 -22.90
N ARG A 127 -6.81 -2.69 -23.97
CA ARG A 127 -7.87 -1.72 -24.19
C ARG A 127 -9.04 -2.05 -23.27
N LEU A 128 -9.50 -1.06 -22.50
CA LEU A 128 -10.68 -1.20 -21.68
C LEU A 128 -11.96 -1.28 -22.52
N ASN A 129 -12.80 -2.27 -22.24
CA ASN A 129 -14.14 -2.37 -22.75
C ASN A 129 -15.12 -1.70 -21.78
N TRP A 130 -15.80 -0.65 -22.23
CA TRP A 130 -16.73 0.14 -21.42
C TRP A 130 -18.13 -0.47 -21.27
N THR A 131 -18.27 -1.75 -21.61
CA THR A 131 -19.48 -2.54 -21.42
C THR A 131 -19.15 -3.65 -20.44
N LEU A 132 -19.48 -3.45 -19.17
CA LEU A 132 -19.32 -4.44 -18.11
C LEU A 132 -20.67 -5.13 -17.86
N PRO A 133 -20.96 -6.26 -18.53
CA PRO A 133 -22.21 -7.00 -18.32
C PRO A 133 -22.24 -7.77 -17.01
N GLN A 134 -21.07 -8.18 -16.49
CA GLN A 134 -20.95 -9.03 -15.31
C GLN A 134 -21.44 -8.36 -14.04
N LEU A 135 -21.24 -7.05 -13.91
CA LEU A 135 -21.59 -6.31 -12.68
C LEU A 135 -22.64 -5.22 -12.91
N GLN A 136 -23.72 -5.30 -12.11
CA GLN A 136 -24.71 -4.23 -12.01
C GLN A 136 -24.30 -3.22 -10.93
N VAL A 137 -24.04 -1.97 -11.34
CA VAL A 137 -23.69 -0.91 -10.38
C VAL A 137 -24.95 -0.41 -9.68
N ARG A 138 -24.95 -0.52 -8.35
CA ARG A 138 -26.00 -0.01 -7.47
C ARG A 138 -25.43 1.11 -6.59
N PRO A 139 -25.76 2.39 -6.83
CA PRO A 139 -25.31 3.46 -5.95
C PRO A 139 -26.00 3.35 -4.58
N LEU A 140 -25.28 3.65 -3.51
CA LEU A 140 -25.87 3.74 -2.17
C LEU A 140 -26.97 4.81 -2.16
N ALA A 141 -28.16 4.43 -1.67
CA ALA A 141 -29.31 5.33 -1.61
C ALA A 141 -29.08 6.53 -0.65
N GLN A 142 -28.14 6.39 0.28
CA GLN A 142 -27.78 7.43 1.25
C GLN A 142 -26.54 8.19 0.78
N SER A 143 -26.65 9.52 0.73
CA SER A 143 -25.47 10.38 0.57
C SER A 143 -24.70 10.43 1.88
N ILE A 144 -23.49 9.88 1.87
CA ILE A 144 -22.48 10.16 2.88
C ILE A 144 -21.80 11.48 2.48
N PRO A 145 -21.59 12.45 3.40
CA PRO A 145 -20.77 13.64 3.14
C PRO A 145 -19.36 13.27 2.67
N VAL A 146 -18.49 14.26 2.44
CA VAL A 146 -17.06 14.03 2.18
C VAL A 146 -16.50 13.08 3.26
N SER A 147 -16.21 11.84 2.86
CA SER A 147 -15.85 10.72 3.74
C SER A 147 -14.45 10.23 3.43
N VAL A 148 -13.85 9.53 4.40
CA VAL A 148 -12.61 8.78 4.21
C VAL A 148 -12.91 7.35 4.63
N ILE A 149 -13.47 6.57 3.69
CA ILE A 149 -13.89 5.20 3.96
C ILE A 149 -12.67 4.29 3.97
N THR A 150 -12.16 4.03 5.18
CA THR A 150 -10.97 3.22 5.46
C THR A 150 -11.28 1.76 5.72
N LEU A 151 -12.56 1.39 5.78
CA LEU A 151 -13.00 0.01 5.91
C LEU A 151 -14.33 -0.15 5.16
N VAL A 152 -14.38 -1.15 4.28
CA VAL A 152 -15.63 -1.79 3.88
C VAL A 152 -15.47 -3.29 4.17
N HIS A 153 -16.53 -3.94 4.63
CA HIS A 153 -16.49 -5.38 4.86
C HIS A 153 -17.86 -6.02 4.65
N ILE A 154 -17.91 -7.12 3.90
CA ILE A 154 -19.10 -7.93 3.64
C ILE A 154 -19.15 -9.07 4.66
N ARG A 155 -20.33 -9.25 5.25
CA ARG A 155 -20.63 -10.38 6.13
C ARG A 155 -21.82 -11.15 5.57
N GLU A 156 -21.53 -12.17 4.79
CA GLU A 156 -22.51 -12.97 4.04
C GLU A 156 -23.53 -13.67 4.94
N ASP A 157 -23.08 -14.32 6.04
CA ASP A 157 -23.95 -15.05 6.98
C ASP A 157 -25.03 -14.17 7.63
N ALA A 158 -24.76 -12.87 7.73
CA ALA A 158 -25.68 -11.87 8.25
C ALA A 158 -26.39 -11.03 7.16
N GLY A 159 -25.93 -11.08 5.91
CA GLY A 159 -26.36 -10.17 4.85
C GLY A 159 -26.08 -8.70 5.18
N GLU A 160 -24.92 -8.42 5.79
CA GLU A 160 -24.54 -7.10 6.30
C GLU A 160 -23.29 -6.52 5.62
N ILE A 161 -23.29 -5.21 5.39
CA ILE A 161 -22.13 -4.44 4.92
C ILE A 161 -21.69 -3.49 6.03
N TYR A 162 -20.44 -3.59 6.45
CA TYR A 162 -19.81 -2.72 7.43
C TYR A 162 -19.03 -1.61 6.72
N ILE A 163 -19.22 -0.37 7.16
CA ILE A 163 -18.57 0.83 6.59
C ILE A 163 -17.90 1.61 7.72
N GLY A 164 -16.57 1.66 7.70
CA GLY A 164 -15.76 2.49 8.58
C GLY A 164 -15.35 3.80 7.90
N ASP A 165 -15.64 4.92 8.55
CA ASP A 165 -15.30 6.26 8.08
C ASP A 165 -14.38 6.96 9.08
N SER A 166 -13.12 7.15 8.69
CA SER A 166 -12.09 7.81 9.51
C SER A 166 -12.17 9.34 9.47
N ALA A 167 -12.98 9.94 8.60
CA ALA A 167 -13.24 11.38 8.66
C ALA A 167 -14.11 11.75 9.88
N PHE A 168 -15.01 10.84 10.26
CA PHE A 168 -15.96 11.04 11.37
C PHE A 168 -15.79 10.06 12.53
N ASN A 169 -14.83 9.13 12.44
CA ASN A 169 -14.55 8.06 13.41
C ASN A 169 -15.80 7.21 13.68
N THR A 170 -16.43 6.75 12.59
CA THR A 170 -17.70 6.02 12.65
C THR A 170 -17.68 4.65 12.03
N LEU A 171 -18.48 3.74 12.59
CA LEU A 171 -18.86 2.48 11.95
C LEU A 171 -20.36 2.49 11.64
N THR A 172 -20.73 2.18 10.42
CA THR A 172 -22.13 2.05 9.96
C THR A 172 -22.35 0.63 9.43
N VAL A 173 -23.52 0.06 9.67
CA VAL A 173 -23.90 -1.25 9.14
C VAL A 173 -25.12 -1.08 8.23
N LEU A 174 -25.01 -1.61 7.02
CA LEU A 174 -26.08 -1.67 6.03
C LEU A 174 -26.53 -3.12 5.85
N ASP A 175 -27.76 -3.32 5.39
CA ASP A 175 -28.20 -4.61 4.83
C ASP A 175 -27.72 -4.77 3.39
N GLY A 176 -27.88 -5.95 2.80
CA GLY A 176 -27.53 -6.22 1.40
C GLY A 176 -28.29 -5.41 0.36
N GLN A 177 -29.32 -4.65 0.75
CA GLN A 177 -29.99 -3.68 -0.13
C GLN A 177 -29.43 -2.26 0.03
N GLY A 178 -28.34 -2.09 0.80
CA GLY A 178 -27.69 -0.81 1.07
C GLY A 178 -28.49 0.10 2.03
N SER A 179 -29.49 -0.44 2.72
CA SER A 179 -30.26 0.31 3.72
C SER A 179 -29.58 0.22 5.08
N ARG A 180 -29.49 1.36 5.77
CA ARG A 180 -28.83 1.42 7.08
C ARG A 180 -29.62 0.64 8.13
N VAL A 181 -29.02 -0.43 8.62
CA VAL A 181 -29.52 -1.25 9.73
C VAL A 181 -29.13 -0.60 11.05
N VAL A 182 -27.88 -0.15 11.16
CA VAL A 182 -27.25 0.26 12.42
C VAL A 182 -26.24 1.40 12.20
N GLY A 183 -26.05 2.25 13.22
CA GLY A 183 -25.08 3.35 13.20
C GLY A 183 -25.60 4.65 12.57
N PRO A 184 -24.73 5.64 12.28
CA PRO A 184 -23.28 5.59 12.51
C PRO A 184 -22.93 5.59 14.00
N TYR A 185 -22.13 4.61 14.43
CA TYR A 185 -21.61 4.57 15.78
C TYR A 185 -20.35 5.40 15.89
N ARG A 186 -20.29 6.26 16.90
CA ARG A 186 -19.04 6.89 17.34
C ARG A 186 -18.61 6.23 18.61
N PHE A 187 -17.31 5.96 18.71
CA PHE A 187 -16.75 5.26 19.84
C PHE A 187 -16.00 6.21 20.77
N ASN A 188 -15.92 5.84 22.04
CA ASN A 188 -15.04 6.48 23.01
C ASN A 188 -14.29 5.37 23.78
N PRO A 189 -12.96 5.21 23.59
CA PRO A 189 -12.07 6.03 22.75
C PRO A 189 -12.45 6.01 21.27
N GLU A 190 -12.00 7.03 20.52
CA GLU A 190 -12.28 7.17 19.08
C GLU A 190 -11.66 6.00 18.30
N ILE A 191 -12.45 5.36 17.42
CA ILE A 191 -11.99 4.28 16.53
C ILE A 191 -11.99 4.82 15.10
N SER A 192 -10.84 4.76 14.44
CA SER A 192 -10.64 5.05 13.01
C SER A 192 -10.49 3.71 12.27
N PRO A 193 -11.58 3.09 11.80
CA PRO A 193 -11.58 1.67 11.48
C PRO A 193 -10.78 1.34 10.23
N VAL A 194 -9.93 0.32 10.27
CA VAL A 194 -9.12 -0.13 9.11
C VAL A 194 -9.22 -1.63 8.81
N ALA A 195 -9.47 -2.46 9.82
CA ALA A 195 -9.69 -3.89 9.65
C ALA A 195 -10.79 -4.37 10.60
N LEU A 196 -11.54 -5.38 10.19
CA LEU A 196 -12.62 -6.00 10.94
C LEU A 196 -12.59 -7.50 10.69
N GLN A 197 -12.58 -8.28 11.78
CA GLN A 197 -12.67 -9.74 11.68
C GLN A 197 -13.62 -10.29 12.72
N PHE A 198 -14.40 -11.28 12.32
CA PHE A 198 -15.33 -11.99 13.21
C PHE A 198 -14.75 -13.33 13.60
N VAL A 199 -14.62 -13.58 14.91
CA VAL A 199 -14.17 -14.87 15.44
C VAL A 199 -15.14 -15.36 16.50
N GLY A 200 -15.83 -16.46 16.20
CA GLY A 200 -16.88 -17.00 17.05
C GLY A 200 -18.01 -15.99 17.30
N SER A 201 -18.15 -15.54 18.55
CA SER A 201 -19.18 -14.58 18.97
C SER A 201 -18.65 -13.14 19.15
N THR A 202 -17.44 -12.87 18.65
CA THR A 202 -16.74 -11.59 18.83
C THR A 202 -16.37 -10.99 17.49
N ALA A 203 -16.54 -9.67 17.37
CA ALA A 203 -15.97 -8.88 16.27
C ALA A 203 -14.78 -8.08 16.80
N TYR A 204 -13.63 -8.19 16.16
CA TYR A 204 -12.44 -7.40 16.45
C TYR A 204 -12.32 -6.29 15.41
N LEU A 205 -12.31 -5.05 15.88
CA LEU A 205 -12.20 -3.85 15.05
C LEU A 205 -10.87 -3.17 15.34
N ALA A 206 -10.04 -3.07 14.30
CA ALA A 206 -8.76 -2.42 14.32
C ALA A 206 -8.92 -0.91 14.07
N SER A 207 -8.33 -0.09 14.94
CA SER A 207 -8.22 1.36 14.77
C SER A 207 -6.80 1.74 14.36
N ILE A 208 -6.63 2.54 13.30
CA ILE A 208 -5.32 3.09 12.92
C ILE A 208 -4.82 4.18 13.87
N GLY A 209 -5.71 4.78 14.68
CA GLY A 209 -5.35 5.94 15.50
C GLY A 209 -5.08 7.18 14.62
N ASP A 210 -3.83 7.64 14.56
CA ASP A 210 -3.43 8.77 13.72
C ASP A 210 -3.31 8.39 12.23
N LEU A 211 -4.42 8.51 11.48
CA LEU A 211 -4.47 8.21 10.05
C LEU A 211 -3.42 9.00 9.25
N LEU A 212 -3.16 10.26 9.58
CA LEU A 212 -2.25 11.13 8.80
C LEU A 212 -0.81 11.08 9.29
N GLY A 213 -0.55 10.56 10.49
CA GLY A 213 0.79 10.47 11.07
C GLY A 213 1.42 11.85 11.38
N GLU A 214 0.58 12.88 11.56
CA GLU A 214 1.02 14.25 11.82
C GLU A 214 1.46 14.44 13.28
N GLY A 215 0.92 13.65 14.21
CA GLY A 215 1.19 13.74 15.63
C GLY A 215 2.33 12.84 16.11
N PRO A 216 2.80 13.03 17.36
CA PRO A 216 3.63 12.05 18.03
C PRO A 216 2.90 10.69 18.12
N PRO A 217 3.63 9.56 18.05
CA PRO A 217 3.09 8.19 18.17
C PRO A 217 2.05 7.99 19.29
N THR A 218 2.29 8.64 20.44
CA THR A 218 1.50 8.50 21.66
C THR A 218 0.26 9.38 21.71
N SER A 219 0.07 10.29 20.74
CA SER A 219 -1.02 11.26 20.78
C SER A 219 -2.38 10.67 20.42
N LYS A 220 -2.40 9.74 19.46
CA LYS A 220 -3.58 8.99 19.00
C LYS A 220 -3.15 7.55 18.64
N PRO A 221 -2.87 6.70 19.64
CA PRO A 221 -2.41 5.34 19.37
C PRO A 221 -3.50 4.50 18.71
N ALA A 222 -3.06 3.58 17.86
CA ALA A 222 -3.88 2.49 17.36
C ALA A 222 -4.24 1.52 18.49
N HIS A 223 -5.34 0.79 18.30
CA HIS A 223 -5.82 -0.20 19.26
C HIS A 223 -6.80 -1.16 18.60
N ILE A 224 -6.99 -2.33 19.21
CA ILE A 224 -7.96 -3.35 18.81
C ILE A 224 -9.12 -3.35 19.82
N SER A 225 -10.34 -3.26 19.30
CA SER A 225 -11.58 -3.26 20.08
C SER A 225 -12.38 -4.53 19.83
N ALA A 226 -12.79 -5.20 20.91
CA ALA A 226 -13.67 -6.37 20.85
C ALA A 226 -15.13 -5.97 21.09
N PHE A 227 -16.00 -6.42 20.20
CA PHE A 227 -17.45 -6.26 20.27
C PHE A 227 -18.13 -7.61 20.42
N ALA A 228 -19.13 -7.68 21.30
CA ALA A 228 -20.03 -8.82 21.34
C ALA A 228 -21.00 -8.77 20.14
N LEU A 229 -21.30 -9.93 19.59
CA LEU A 229 -22.35 -10.08 18.58
C LEU A 229 -23.72 -10.31 19.22
N VAL A 230 -24.76 -9.64 18.71
CA VAL A 230 -26.16 -9.87 19.07
C VAL A 230 -26.95 -10.10 17.79
N ASN A 231 -27.52 -11.30 17.65
CA ASN A 231 -28.15 -11.74 16.39
C ASN A 231 -27.21 -11.60 15.18
N GLN A 232 -25.96 -12.02 15.36
CA GLN A 232 -24.90 -11.96 14.35
C GLN A 232 -24.40 -10.54 14.02
N SER A 233 -25.10 -9.47 14.36
CA SER A 233 -24.61 -8.10 14.16
C SER A 233 -23.76 -7.58 15.32
N ILE A 234 -22.87 -6.61 15.07
CA ILE A 234 -22.17 -5.86 16.12
C ILE A 234 -23.19 -5.16 17.04
N ALA A 235 -23.13 -5.48 18.33
CA ALA A 235 -24.02 -4.90 19.32
C ALA A 235 -23.75 -3.40 19.56
N ASN A 236 -24.81 -2.63 19.85
CA ASN A 236 -24.69 -1.24 20.29
C ASN A 236 -24.25 -1.14 21.76
N VAL A 237 -23.03 -1.59 22.04
CA VAL A 237 -22.43 -1.57 23.37
C VAL A 237 -21.06 -0.92 23.31
N THR A 238 -20.58 -0.42 24.45
CA THR A 238 -19.20 0.05 24.56
C THR A 238 -18.27 -1.14 24.31
N PRO A 239 -17.37 -1.07 23.31
CA PRO A 239 -16.39 -2.13 23.09
C PRO A 239 -15.40 -2.22 24.25
N THR A 240 -14.77 -3.38 24.37
CA THR A 240 -13.60 -3.56 25.23
C THR A 240 -12.35 -3.42 24.39
N THR A 241 -11.47 -2.49 24.74
CA THR A 241 -10.11 -2.47 24.15
C THR A 241 -9.34 -3.69 24.64
N VAL A 242 -8.82 -4.49 23.71
CA VAL A 242 -8.06 -5.73 24.03
C VAL A 242 -6.56 -5.57 23.83
N VAL A 243 -6.15 -4.76 22.85
CA VAL A 243 -4.75 -4.36 22.64
C VAL A 243 -4.73 -2.85 22.44
N GLU A 244 -3.79 -2.16 23.09
CA GLU A 244 -3.67 -0.70 23.06
C GLU A 244 -2.23 -0.27 22.78
N GLN A 245 -2.03 1.05 22.56
CA GLN A 245 -0.71 1.66 22.34
C GLN A 245 0.04 1.13 21.11
N ILE A 246 -0.69 0.68 20.08
CA ILE A 246 -0.10 0.25 18.82
C ILE A 246 0.28 1.50 17.99
N TYR A 247 1.38 1.41 17.24
CA TYR A 247 1.73 2.44 16.27
C TYR A 247 0.98 2.24 14.95
N ARG A 248 0.09 3.17 14.60
CA ARG A 248 -0.56 3.32 13.28
C ARG A 248 -0.86 1.99 12.56
N MET A 249 -1.77 1.21 13.13
CA MET A 249 -2.15 -0.09 12.58
C MET A 249 -2.79 0.07 11.20
N ALA A 250 -2.21 -0.51 10.16
CA ALA A 250 -2.75 -0.56 8.80
C ALA A 250 -3.62 -1.80 8.58
N ASP A 251 -3.25 -2.92 9.20
CA ASP A 251 -3.96 -4.20 9.07
C ASP A 251 -3.85 -5.03 10.36
N MET A 252 -4.79 -5.95 10.53
CA MET A 252 -4.89 -6.87 11.67
C MET A 252 -5.46 -8.21 11.20
N GLU A 253 -4.82 -9.30 11.60
CA GLU A 253 -5.33 -10.66 11.44
C GLU A 253 -5.43 -11.33 12.82
N ALA A 254 -6.60 -11.86 13.15
CA ALA A 254 -6.87 -12.64 14.34
C ALA A 254 -6.76 -14.13 14.02
N VAL A 255 -5.82 -14.82 14.67
CA VAL A 255 -5.47 -16.22 14.36
C VAL A 255 -4.80 -16.90 15.55
N ASP A 256 -4.95 -18.21 15.68
CA ASP A 256 -4.22 -19.03 16.66
C ASP A 256 -2.85 -19.41 16.08
N LEU A 257 -1.84 -18.55 16.28
CA LEU A 257 -0.52 -18.67 15.63
C LEU A 257 0.35 -19.75 16.29
N ASN A 258 0.19 -19.95 17.60
CA ASN A 258 0.98 -20.90 18.39
C ASN A 258 0.24 -22.23 18.64
N ASN A 259 -0.97 -22.40 18.09
CA ASN A 259 -1.82 -23.58 18.22
C ASN A 259 -2.16 -23.92 19.68
N ASP A 260 -2.41 -22.90 20.50
CA ASP A 260 -2.80 -23.03 21.90
C ASP A 260 -4.33 -23.00 22.13
N GLY A 261 -5.09 -22.77 21.07
CA GLY A 261 -6.55 -22.68 21.07
C GLY A 261 -7.10 -21.29 21.39
N GLN A 262 -6.25 -20.27 21.50
CA GLN A 262 -6.62 -18.87 21.70
C GLN A 262 -6.29 -18.04 20.46
N ASN A 263 -7.07 -16.99 20.21
CA ASN A 263 -6.78 -16.09 19.10
C ASN A 263 -5.75 -15.05 19.54
N ASP A 264 -4.66 -15.01 18.80
CA ASP A 264 -3.66 -13.97 18.81
C ASP A 264 -3.99 -12.89 17.77
N PHE A 265 -3.14 -11.87 17.69
CA PHE A 265 -3.19 -10.90 16.60
C PHE A 265 -1.85 -10.73 15.90
N ILE A 266 -1.86 -10.81 14.56
CA ILE A 266 -0.81 -10.26 13.72
C ILE A 266 -1.19 -8.83 13.38
N VAL A 267 -0.29 -7.88 13.63
CA VAL A 267 -0.55 -6.45 13.50
C VAL A 267 0.51 -5.81 12.62
N CYS A 268 0.06 -5.12 11.58
CA CYS A 268 0.90 -4.32 10.70
C CYS A 268 0.92 -2.87 11.17
N GLY A 269 2.01 -2.43 11.82
CA GLY A 269 2.22 -1.04 12.23
C GLY A 269 2.90 -0.23 11.13
N PHE A 270 2.17 0.74 10.55
CA PHE A 270 2.61 1.51 9.39
C PHE A 270 3.15 2.91 9.73
N GLY A 271 4.32 3.24 9.19
CA GLY A 271 4.83 4.61 9.14
C GLY A 271 6.16 4.66 8.41
N SER A 272 6.72 5.87 8.30
CA SER A 272 7.96 6.10 7.52
C SER A 272 9.26 5.91 8.30
N THR A 273 9.18 6.03 9.62
CA THR A 273 10.34 6.03 10.52
C THR A 273 10.16 5.08 11.70
N GLN A 274 8.92 4.67 11.95
CA GLN A 274 8.49 3.82 13.05
C GLN A 274 7.42 2.86 12.52
N GLY A 275 7.13 1.83 13.31
CA GLY A 275 6.22 0.75 12.94
C GLY A 275 6.95 -0.58 12.91
N SER A 276 6.17 -1.66 12.94
CA SER A 276 6.66 -3.02 12.98
C SER A 276 5.57 -3.98 12.55
N LEU A 277 5.98 -5.17 12.11
CA LEU A 277 5.11 -6.34 12.17
C LEU A 277 5.24 -6.94 13.58
N SER A 278 4.12 -7.05 14.29
CA SER A 278 4.08 -7.59 15.65
C SER A 278 3.05 -8.72 15.77
N TRP A 279 3.38 -9.71 16.60
CA TRP A 279 2.45 -10.74 17.05
C TRP A 279 2.08 -10.47 18.52
N PHE A 280 0.79 -10.28 18.78
CA PHE A 280 0.25 -10.15 20.12
C PHE A 280 -0.30 -11.51 20.57
N GLU A 281 0.49 -12.20 21.38
CA GLU A 281 0.18 -13.54 21.92
C GLU A 281 -0.80 -13.42 23.09
N SER A 282 -1.95 -14.08 22.97
CA SER A 282 -2.98 -14.17 23.99
C SER A 282 -2.49 -14.94 25.21
N GLN A 283 -2.71 -14.38 26.39
CA GLN A 283 -2.36 -15.00 27.66
C GLN A 283 -3.59 -15.57 28.36
N PRO A 284 -3.45 -16.62 29.21
CA PRO A 284 -4.58 -17.23 29.92
C PRO A 284 -5.36 -16.28 30.86
N ASP A 285 -4.79 -15.14 31.21
CA ASP A 285 -5.44 -14.10 32.02
C ASP A 285 -6.21 -13.06 31.18
N GLY A 286 -6.23 -13.24 29.85
CA GLY A 286 -6.88 -12.34 28.89
C GLY A 286 -6.06 -11.13 28.49
N THR A 287 -4.79 -11.06 28.91
CA THR A 287 -3.84 -10.04 28.43
C THR A 287 -3.13 -10.50 27.17
N TYR A 288 -2.38 -9.59 26.53
CA TYR A 288 -1.58 -9.88 25.34
C TYR A 288 -0.12 -9.51 25.59
N VAL A 289 0.79 -10.33 25.07
CA VAL A 289 2.23 -10.07 25.06
C VAL A 289 2.67 -9.80 23.63
N GLU A 290 3.33 -8.67 23.40
CA GLU A 290 3.85 -8.32 22.08
C GLU A 290 5.20 -9.01 21.82
N HIS A 291 5.28 -9.69 20.68
CA HIS A 291 6.50 -10.16 20.04
C HIS A 291 6.70 -9.37 18.75
N VAL A 292 7.71 -8.50 18.72
CA VAL A 292 8.08 -7.78 17.49
C VAL A 292 8.76 -8.77 16.54
N LEU A 293 8.09 -9.09 15.43
CA LEU A 293 8.56 -10.09 14.46
C LEU A 293 9.46 -9.46 13.39
N LEU A 294 9.15 -8.24 12.99
CA LEU A 294 9.95 -7.45 12.07
C LEU A 294 9.96 -5.99 12.50
N ASP A 295 11.11 -5.54 13.01
CA ASP A 295 11.36 -4.15 13.41
C ASP A 295 11.74 -3.30 12.18
N LEU A 296 10.81 -3.20 11.23
CA LEU A 296 10.93 -2.35 10.06
C LEU A 296 9.64 -1.54 9.87
N PRO A 297 9.75 -0.25 9.52
CA PRO A 297 8.60 0.54 9.12
C PRO A 297 7.96 -0.02 7.86
N GLY A 298 6.67 0.27 7.68
CA GLY A 298 6.00 0.09 6.40
C GLY A 298 5.24 -1.22 6.22
N SER A 299 5.04 -2.06 7.25
CA SER A 299 4.12 -3.20 7.12
C SER A 299 2.70 -2.68 6.93
N VAL A 300 2.05 -3.05 5.82
CA VAL A 300 0.70 -2.56 5.46
C VAL A 300 -0.34 -3.66 5.37
N LYS A 301 0.08 -4.92 5.18
CA LYS A 301 -0.81 -6.07 5.13
C LYS A 301 -0.08 -7.34 5.54
N ALA A 302 -0.77 -8.23 6.25
CA ALA A 302 -0.29 -9.59 6.53
C ALA A 302 -1.39 -10.62 6.29
N GLN A 303 -0.99 -11.85 5.95
CA GLN A 303 -1.85 -13.03 5.90
C GLN A 303 -1.07 -14.25 6.39
N THR A 304 -1.74 -15.14 7.12
CA THR A 304 -1.15 -16.40 7.58
C THR A 304 -1.51 -17.60 6.71
N HIS A 305 -0.54 -18.48 6.49
CA HIS A 305 -0.73 -19.75 5.79
C HIS A 305 0.39 -20.75 6.13
N ASP A 306 0.11 -22.05 6.07
CA ASP A 306 1.12 -23.10 6.22
C ASP A 306 1.79 -23.36 4.86
N PHE A 307 2.79 -22.56 4.49
CA PHE A 307 3.37 -22.60 3.13
C PHE A 307 4.27 -23.84 2.91
N ASN A 308 4.74 -24.49 3.98
CA ASN A 308 5.62 -25.66 3.90
C ASN A 308 4.91 -26.98 4.31
N ASN A 309 3.63 -26.92 4.68
CA ASN A 309 2.81 -28.03 5.14
C ASN A 309 3.36 -28.75 6.38
N ASP A 310 3.99 -28.03 7.30
CA ASP A 310 4.52 -28.59 8.55
C ASP A 310 3.53 -28.52 9.74
N GLY A 311 2.37 -27.90 9.53
CA GLY A 311 1.31 -27.72 10.51
C GLY A 311 1.46 -26.46 11.37
N LEU A 312 2.44 -25.60 11.08
CA LEU A 312 2.61 -24.29 11.68
C LEU A 312 2.19 -23.22 10.68
N LEU A 313 1.48 -22.19 11.15
CA LEU A 313 1.16 -21.05 10.32
C LEU A 313 2.38 -20.14 10.20
N ASP A 314 2.80 -19.86 8.96
CA ASP A 314 3.75 -18.83 8.63
C ASP A 314 3.03 -17.49 8.41
N ILE A 315 3.78 -16.39 8.37
CA ILE A 315 3.23 -15.05 8.12
C ILE A 315 3.84 -14.47 6.84
N LEU A 316 3.00 -14.16 5.85
CA LEU A 316 3.41 -13.37 4.70
C LEU A 316 3.06 -11.90 4.97
N VAL A 317 4.02 -10.99 4.79
CA VAL A 317 3.86 -9.56 5.04
C VAL A 317 4.27 -8.74 3.84
N LEU A 318 3.47 -7.72 3.53
CA LEU A 318 3.76 -6.69 2.55
C LEU A 318 4.31 -5.44 3.23
N MET A 319 5.51 -5.05 2.81
CA MET A 319 6.18 -3.83 3.22
C MET A 319 6.02 -2.78 2.10
N ALA A 320 5.60 -1.57 2.47
CA ALA A 320 5.29 -0.48 1.56
C ALA A 320 6.13 0.78 1.80
N ASP A 321 7.06 0.77 2.76
CA ASP A 321 7.97 1.90 2.99
C ASP A 321 9.41 1.41 3.20
N ALA A 322 10.38 2.25 2.84
CA ALA A 322 11.82 2.01 2.79
C ALA A 322 12.23 0.75 1.99
N ARG A 323 12.00 -0.45 2.54
CA ARG A 323 12.33 -1.74 1.91
C ARG A 323 11.06 -2.44 1.47
N GLU A 324 10.48 -1.87 0.41
CA GLU A 324 9.26 -2.32 -0.21
C GLU A 324 9.35 -3.74 -0.77
N GLY A 325 8.29 -4.52 -0.60
CA GLY A 325 8.18 -5.87 -1.14
C GLY A 325 7.54 -6.86 -0.17
N ILE A 326 7.66 -8.15 -0.50
CA ILE A 326 7.01 -9.24 0.24
C ILE A 326 8.06 -10.05 0.98
N ARG A 327 7.75 -10.35 2.25
CA ARG A 327 8.58 -11.18 3.12
C ARG A 327 7.73 -12.28 3.71
N LEU A 328 8.33 -13.47 3.84
CA LEU A 328 7.76 -14.57 4.57
C LEU A 328 8.49 -14.72 5.89
N LEU A 329 7.75 -14.85 6.98
CA LEU A 329 8.27 -15.26 8.28
C LEU A 329 7.84 -16.71 8.49
N GLU A 330 8.77 -17.61 8.16
CA GLU A 330 8.61 -19.06 8.32
C GLU A 330 8.63 -19.41 9.81
N ASN A 331 7.56 -20.00 10.32
CA ASN A 331 7.40 -20.40 11.71
C ASN A 331 8.22 -21.67 11.97
N GLN A 332 9.24 -21.57 12.82
CA GLN A 332 10.10 -22.70 13.21
C GLN A 332 9.60 -23.42 14.48
N GLY A 333 8.45 -22.99 15.01
CA GLY A 333 7.92 -23.41 16.29
C GLY A 333 8.63 -22.75 17.47
N GLY A 334 8.05 -22.87 18.67
CA GLY A 334 8.64 -22.31 19.88
C GLY A 334 8.83 -20.79 19.85
N ASN A 335 7.99 -20.08 19.09
CA ASN A 335 8.00 -18.63 18.89
C ASN A 335 9.24 -18.13 18.12
N GLU A 336 9.92 -19.01 17.36
CA GLU A 336 11.02 -18.64 16.49
C GLU A 336 10.55 -18.51 15.03
N PHE A 337 10.93 -17.42 14.36
CA PHE A 337 10.60 -17.18 12.95
C PHE A 337 11.87 -16.97 12.13
N LYS A 338 11.92 -17.57 10.94
CA LYS A 338 12.96 -17.34 9.95
C LYS A 338 12.42 -16.46 8.83
N MET A 339 13.02 -15.29 8.67
CA MET A 339 12.63 -14.36 7.61
C MET A 339 13.25 -14.76 6.25
N ILE A 340 12.41 -14.78 5.22
CA ILE A 340 12.77 -15.03 3.82
C ILE A 340 12.26 -13.85 2.99
N ASN A 341 13.16 -13.20 2.24
CA ASN A 341 12.77 -12.17 1.28
C ASN A 341 12.19 -12.85 0.02
N ILE A 342 10.92 -12.60 -0.28
CA ILE A 342 10.23 -13.15 -1.44
C ILE A 342 10.37 -12.20 -2.63
N LEU A 343 10.09 -10.92 -2.42
CA LEU A 343 10.23 -9.85 -3.41
C LEU A 343 10.78 -8.61 -2.71
N GLU A 344 11.64 -7.85 -3.40
CA GLU A 344 12.09 -6.53 -2.94
C GLU A 344 12.12 -5.58 -4.13
N THR A 345 11.58 -4.37 -3.96
CA THR A 345 11.53 -3.33 -4.99
C THR A 345 12.14 -2.02 -4.50
N HIS A 346 12.30 -1.04 -5.39
CA HIS A 346 12.75 0.28 -4.99
C HIS A 346 11.70 0.99 -4.12
N ALA A 347 12.14 1.95 -3.29
CA ALA A 347 11.32 2.66 -2.30
C ALA A 347 10.30 3.68 -2.87
N ALA A 348 9.98 3.57 -4.16
CA ALA A 348 8.98 4.42 -4.82
C ALA A 348 8.01 3.58 -5.64
N TYR A 349 7.95 2.29 -5.33
CA TYR A 349 7.17 1.30 -6.06
C TYR A 349 5.70 1.40 -5.68
N GLY A 350 5.42 1.75 -4.42
CA GLY A 350 4.10 2.13 -3.91
C GLY A 350 3.19 0.94 -3.66
N HIS A 351 3.69 -0.12 -3.01
CA HIS A 351 2.86 -1.27 -2.63
C HIS A 351 1.70 -0.86 -1.71
N THR A 352 0.53 -1.46 -1.94
CA THR A 352 -0.70 -1.09 -1.23
C THR A 352 -1.46 -2.30 -0.71
N PHE A 353 -1.45 -3.41 -1.46
CA PHE A 353 -2.27 -4.57 -1.16
C PHE A 353 -1.67 -5.87 -1.72
N PHE A 354 -1.95 -7.00 -1.08
CA PHE A 354 -1.78 -8.32 -1.67
C PHE A 354 -2.88 -9.30 -1.21
N ASP A 355 -3.13 -10.34 -2.00
CA ASP A 355 -3.96 -11.48 -1.61
C ASP A 355 -3.29 -12.81 -1.96
N LEU A 356 -3.73 -13.88 -1.28
CA LEU A 356 -3.33 -15.27 -1.51
C LEU A 356 -4.46 -16.05 -2.15
N GLU A 357 -4.26 -16.59 -3.35
CA GLU A 357 -5.25 -17.39 -4.09
C GLU A 357 -4.57 -18.45 -4.96
N ASP A 358 -5.26 -19.53 -5.32
CA ASP A 358 -4.74 -20.57 -6.23
C ASP A 358 -5.17 -20.29 -7.68
N PHE A 359 -4.46 -19.40 -8.38
CA PHE A 359 -4.83 -18.92 -9.72
C PHE A 359 -4.67 -19.98 -10.81
N ASN A 360 -3.89 -21.04 -10.56
CA ASN A 360 -3.64 -22.11 -11.53
C ASN A 360 -4.14 -23.49 -11.08
N ASN A 361 -4.89 -23.56 -9.98
CA ASN A 361 -5.47 -24.77 -9.40
C ASN A 361 -4.41 -25.87 -9.14
N ASP A 362 -3.21 -25.49 -8.69
CA ASP A 362 -2.14 -26.44 -8.37
C ASP A 362 -2.01 -26.80 -6.88
N GLY A 363 -2.84 -26.17 -6.05
CA GLY A 363 -2.91 -26.36 -4.60
C GLY A 363 -1.88 -25.56 -3.82
N LEU A 364 -1.09 -24.70 -4.48
CA LEU A 364 -0.20 -23.76 -3.82
C LEU A 364 -0.82 -22.35 -3.87
N PRO A 365 -0.83 -21.59 -2.76
CA PRO A 365 -1.30 -20.22 -2.81
C PRO A 365 -0.31 -19.35 -3.60
N ASP A 366 -0.82 -18.72 -4.66
CA ASP A 366 -0.17 -17.70 -5.47
C ASP A 366 -0.42 -16.30 -4.89
N LEU A 367 0.29 -15.29 -5.42
CA LEU A 367 0.17 -13.90 -4.96
C LEU A 367 -0.48 -13.00 -6.00
N LEU A 368 -1.56 -12.31 -5.62
CA LEU A 368 -2.03 -11.11 -6.29
C LEU A 368 -1.44 -9.89 -5.58
N VAL A 369 -0.54 -9.14 -6.22
CA VAL A 369 0.16 -8.01 -5.60
C VAL A 369 -0.19 -6.71 -6.32
N VAL A 370 -0.51 -5.67 -5.55
CA VAL A 370 -0.95 -4.36 -6.07
C VAL A 370 0.03 -3.27 -5.64
N ASN A 371 0.36 -2.40 -6.57
CA ASN A 371 1.14 -1.21 -6.31
C ASN A 371 0.63 -0.01 -7.10
N GLY A 372 0.49 1.12 -6.42
CA GLY A 372 0.03 2.36 -7.01
C GLY A 372 -0.01 3.54 -6.05
N ASP A 373 0.49 3.41 -4.82
CA ASP A 373 0.63 4.58 -3.96
C ASP A 373 1.58 5.60 -4.59
N ASN A 374 1.24 6.88 -4.45
CA ASN A 374 1.88 7.94 -5.19
C ASN A 374 2.11 9.23 -4.42
N VAL A 375 2.01 9.19 -3.08
CA VAL A 375 2.02 10.40 -2.23
C VAL A 375 3.19 10.45 -1.24
N ASP A 376 4.14 9.53 -1.31
CA ASP A 376 5.29 9.52 -0.40
C ASP A 376 6.28 10.67 -0.60
N SER A 377 7.21 10.53 -1.56
CA SER A 377 8.32 11.47 -1.81
C SER A 377 8.16 12.30 -3.08
N ASP A 378 7.19 11.96 -3.91
CA ASP A 378 6.85 12.69 -5.13
C ASP A 378 5.56 13.51 -4.91
N PRO A 379 5.64 14.84 -4.78
CA PRO A 379 4.46 15.66 -4.50
C PRO A 379 3.57 15.86 -5.75
N TYR A 380 4.00 15.41 -6.93
CA TYR A 380 3.34 15.69 -8.21
C TYR A 380 2.30 14.66 -8.64
N ASN A 381 2.13 13.56 -7.88
CA ASN A 381 1.30 12.43 -8.28
C ASN A 381 1.70 11.91 -9.67
N THR A 382 3.00 11.69 -9.89
CA THR A 382 3.53 11.31 -11.20
C THR A 382 3.04 9.94 -11.62
N LEU A 383 2.56 9.82 -12.86
CA LEU A 383 2.19 8.53 -13.43
C LEU A 383 3.41 7.64 -13.59
N LYS A 384 3.41 6.47 -12.94
CA LYS A 384 4.53 5.52 -12.96
C LYS A 384 4.18 4.29 -13.78
N ASN A 385 4.98 3.98 -14.80
CA ASN A 385 4.71 2.84 -15.71
C ASN A 385 4.68 1.47 -15.04
N TYR A 386 5.26 1.35 -13.85
CA TYR A 386 5.30 0.12 -13.07
C TYR A 386 4.14 -0.03 -12.09
N HIS A 387 3.23 0.95 -11.98
CA HIS A 387 1.98 0.82 -11.19
C HIS A 387 1.01 -0.15 -11.85
N GLY A 388 0.35 -0.97 -11.04
CA GLY A 388 -0.67 -1.91 -11.47
C GLY A 388 -0.84 -3.07 -10.50
N LEU A 389 -1.25 -4.20 -11.04
CA LEU A 389 -1.39 -5.46 -10.31
C LEU A 389 -0.65 -6.59 -11.01
N ARG A 390 -0.08 -7.50 -10.23
CA ARG A 390 0.72 -8.64 -10.69
C ARG A 390 0.22 -9.93 -10.07
N ILE A 391 0.30 -11.00 -10.84
CA ILE A 391 0.13 -12.37 -10.34
C ILE A 391 1.50 -13.01 -10.30
N TYR A 392 1.92 -13.50 -9.13
CA TYR A 392 3.10 -14.33 -8.96
C TYR A 392 2.68 -15.75 -8.62
N LEU A 393 2.96 -16.68 -9.53
CA LEU A 393 2.66 -18.08 -9.32
C LEU A 393 3.69 -18.71 -8.37
N ASN A 394 3.21 -19.42 -7.36
CA ASN A 394 4.01 -20.17 -6.43
C ASN A 394 4.57 -21.42 -7.12
N ARG A 395 5.89 -21.61 -7.04
CA ARG A 395 6.61 -22.73 -7.65
C ARG A 395 7.11 -23.73 -6.60
N GLY A 396 6.63 -23.60 -5.38
CA GLY A 396 7.12 -24.32 -4.21
C GLY A 396 8.46 -23.77 -3.71
N GLU A 397 8.90 -24.25 -2.55
CA GLU A 397 10.15 -23.84 -1.91
C GLU A 397 10.31 -22.32 -1.79
N TYR A 398 9.19 -21.62 -1.53
CA TYR A 398 9.11 -20.15 -1.41
C TYR A 398 9.55 -19.38 -2.67
N GLN A 399 9.50 -20.02 -3.85
CA GLN A 399 9.80 -19.36 -5.12
C GLN A 399 8.52 -18.88 -5.79
N PHE A 400 8.45 -17.58 -6.03
CA PHE A 400 7.32 -16.94 -6.70
C PHE A 400 7.77 -16.37 -8.05
N GLN A 401 7.03 -16.70 -9.10
CA GLN A 401 7.34 -16.29 -10.47
C GLN A 401 6.25 -15.38 -11.03
N GLU A 402 6.61 -14.16 -11.44
CA GLU A 402 5.67 -13.26 -12.12
C GLU A 402 5.12 -13.94 -13.39
N ALA A 403 3.80 -14.07 -13.45
CA ALA A 403 3.08 -14.69 -14.55
C ALA A 403 2.20 -13.70 -15.32
N TYR A 404 1.79 -12.61 -14.68
CA TYR A 404 0.94 -11.59 -15.28
C TYR A 404 1.18 -10.21 -14.68
N PHE A 405 1.01 -9.16 -15.49
CA PHE A 405 1.02 -7.75 -15.08
C PHE A 405 -0.05 -6.98 -15.86
N TYR A 406 -0.99 -6.35 -15.14
CA TYR A 406 -1.92 -5.38 -15.71
C TYR A 406 -1.49 -3.95 -15.34
N PRO A 407 -1.11 -3.11 -16.33
CA PRO A 407 -0.71 -1.73 -16.07
C PRO A 407 -1.93 -0.88 -15.66
N MET A 408 -1.91 -0.35 -14.43
CA MET A 408 -3.00 0.47 -13.88
C MET A 408 -2.43 1.55 -12.96
N TYR A 409 -2.49 2.80 -13.39
CA TYR A 409 -2.01 3.91 -12.57
C TYR A 409 -2.84 4.03 -11.29
N GLY A 410 -2.15 4.13 -10.15
CA GLY A 410 -2.80 4.38 -8.87
C GLY A 410 -3.51 3.18 -8.26
N ALA A 411 -3.29 1.97 -8.78
CA ALA A 411 -3.91 0.75 -8.29
C ALA A 411 -3.73 0.61 -6.76
N PHE A 412 -4.80 0.29 -6.05
CA PHE A 412 -4.83 0.36 -4.59
C PHE A 412 -5.31 -0.93 -3.95
N VAL A 413 -6.40 -1.52 -4.46
CA VAL A 413 -6.89 -2.84 -4.00
C VAL A 413 -7.30 -3.65 -5.20
N ALA A 414 -7.03 -4.96 -5.16
CA ALA A 414 -7.57 -5.93 -6.09
C ALA A 414 -8.05 -7.16 -5.29
N ARG A 415 -9.14 -7.77 -5.75
CA ARG A 415 -9.71 -9.00 -5.20
C ARG A 415 -10.03 -9.94 -6.35
N SER A 416 -9.89 -11.23 -6.13
CA SER A 416 -10.19 -12.25 -7.12
C SER A 416 -11.32 -13.16 -6.66
N ALA A 417 -12.13 -13.57 -7.62
CA ALA A 417 -13.18 -14.57 -7.47
C ALA A 417 -13.56 -15.08 -8.86
N ASP A 418 -14.27 -16.21 -8.91
CA ASP A 418 -14.90 -16.71 -10.12
C ASP A 418 -16.22 -15.95 -10.33
N PHE A 419 -16.16 -14.73 -10.87
CA PHE A 419 -17.33 -13.84 -10.97
C PHE A 419 -18.32 -14.28 -12.05
N ASP A 420 -17.87 -15.04 -13.05
CA ASP A 420 -18.69 -15.53 -14.16
C ASP A 420 -19.00 -17.05 -14.12
N GLU A 421 -18.58 -17.72 -13.05
CA GLU A 421 -18.79 -19.14 -12.76
C GLU A 421 -18.18 -20.08 -13.82
N ASP A 422 -17.10 -19.67 -14.47
CA ASP A 422 -16.42 -20.46 -15.50
C ASP A 422 -15.31 -21.37 -14.95
N GLY A 423 -14.99 -21.22 -13.66
CA GLY A 423 -14.04 -22.03 -12.91
C GLY A 423 -12.62 -21.49 -12.89
N ASP A 424 -12.39 -20.29 -13.39
CA ASP A 424 -11.14 -19.57 -13.23
C ASP A 424 -11.32 -18.24 -12.46
N LEU A 425 -10.22 -17.74 -11.88
CA LEU A 425 -10.29 -16.54 -11.06
C LEU A 425 -10.14 -15.28 -11.92
N ASP A 426 -11.19 -14.47 -11.90
CA ASP A 426 -11.21 -13.09 -12.39
C ASP A 426 -10.68 -12.12 -11.31
N ILE A 427 -10.57 -10.83 -11.65
CA ILE A 427 -10.10 -9.80 -10.73
C ILE A 427 -10.96 -8.53 -10.80
N ALA A 428 -11.48 -8.07 -9.67
CA ALA A 428 -11.95 -6.70 -9.48
C ALA A 428 -10.82 -5.85 -8.91
N ALA A 429 -10.52 -4.70 -9.54
CA ALA A 429 -9.44 -3.81 -9.17
C ALA A 429 -9.90 -2.35 -9.07
N ILE A 430 -9.36 -1.63 -8.10
CA ILE A 430 -9.59 -0.19 -7.91
C ILE A 430 -8.30 0.61 -7.84
N SER A 431 -8.40 1.89 -8.17
CA SER A 431 -7.30 2.85 -8.02
C SER A 431 -7.69 4.03 -7.13
N PHE A 432 -6.76 4.47 -6.30
CA PHE A 432 -6.91 5.68 -5.50
C PHE A 432 -6.23 6.92 -6.14
N TYR A 433 -5.15 6.70 -6.91
CA TYR A 433 -4.41 7.74 -7.63
C TYR A 433 -4.38 7.51 -9.16
N PRO A 434 -5.54 7.41 -9.83
CA PRO A 434 -5.59 7.23 -11.28
C PRO A 434 -4.96 8.42 -12.01
N ASP A 435 -4.79 8.28 -13.32
CA ASP A 435 -4.61 9.43 -14.20
C ASP A 435 -5.88 10.31 -14.22
N PHE A 436 -5.92 11.31 -13.33
CA PHE A 436 -7.00 12.28 -13.25
C PHE A 436 -7.10 13.20 -14.47
N ALA A 437 -6.09 13.26 -15.34
CA ALA A 437 -6.14 14.01 -16.59
C ALA A 437 -6.87 13.22 -17.71
N SER A 438 -7.05 11.91 -17.55
CA SER A 438 -7.84 11.09 -18.47
C SER A 438 -9.32 11.50 -18.45
N GLU A 439 -9.96 11.55 -19.63
CA GLU A 439 -11.42 11.70 -19.73
C GLU A 439 -12.16 10.53 -19.05
N GLN A 440 -11.49 9.40 -18.91
CA GLN A 440 -12.01 8.17 -18.34
C GLN A 440 -10.94 7.55 -17.42
N PRO A 441 -10.81 8.04 -16.17
CA PRO A 441 -9.85 7.48 -15.23
C PRO A 441 -10.25 6.04 -14.86
N GLU A 442 -9.27 5.16 -14.79
CA GLU A 442 -9.47 3.75 -14.44
C GLU A 442 -9.60 3.59 -12.92
N THR A 443 -10.65 4.15 -12.31
CA THR A 443 -10.87 4.01 -10.87
C THR A 443 -11.41 2.64 -10.49
N PHE A 444 -12.12 1.97 -11.39
CA PHE A 444 -12.56 0.58 -11.27
C PHE A 444 -12.33 -0.17 -12.59
N VAL A 445 -11.75 -1.36 -12.50
CA VAL A 445 -11.52 -2.28 -13.61
C VAL A 445 -11.91 -3.70 -13.17
N TYR A 446 -12.69 -4.39 -13.99
CA TYR A 446 -12.91 -5.84 -13.90
C TYR A 446 -12.04 -6.52 -14.96
N LEU A 447 -11.28 -7.53 -14.57
CA LEU A 447 -10.44 -8.34 -15.44
C LEU A 447 -11.04 -9.74 -15.50
N GLU A 448 -11.69 -10.05 -16.61
CA GLU A 448 -12.24 -11.39 -16.91
C GLU A 448 -11.09 -12.26 -17.40
N ASN A 449 -10.80 -13.37 -16.72
CA ASN A 449 -9.79 -14.31 -17.14
C ASN A 449 -10.38 -15.27 -18.19
N GLN A 450 -9.78 -15.29 -19.38
CA GLN A 450 -10.20 -16.14 -20.50
C GLN A 450 -9.46 -17.50 -20.47
N GLY A 451 -9.15 -18.00 -19.28
CA GLY A 451 -8.28 -19.14 -19.04
C GLY A 451 -6.79 -18.85 -19.17
N ALA A 452 -6.02 -19.49 -18.27
CA ALA A 452 -4.55 -19.46 -18.24
C ALA A 452 -3.98 -18.04 -18.13
N LEU A 453 -4.58 -17.23 -17.23
CA LEU A 453 -4.15 -15.87 -16.90
C LEU A 453 -4.16 -14.92 -18.11
N ARG A 454 -5.13 -15.10 -19.00
CA ARG A 454 -5.32 -14.22 -20.16
C ARG A 454 -6.52 -13.32 -19.92
N PHE A 455 -6.27 -12.10 -19.49
CA PHE A 455 -7.35 -11.23 -19.07
C PHE A 455 -7.88 -10.32 -20.18
N GLU A 456 -9.20 -10.15 -20.23
CA GLU A 456 -9.87 -9.03 -20.89
C GLU A 456 -10.31 -8.00 -19.84
N ALA A 457 -10.15 -6.72 -20.15
CA ALA A 457 -10.39 -5.65 -19.19
C ALA A 457 -11.69 -4.90 -19.49
N PHE A 458 -12.54 -4.76 -18.48
CA PHE A 458 -13.85 -4.14 -18.56
C PHE A 458 -14.03 -3.05 -17.51
N SER A 459 -14.87 -2.08 -17.83
CA SER A 459 -15.37 -1.10 -16.87
C SER A 459 -16.70 -0.52 -17.36
N LYS A 460 -17.23 0.44 -16.62
CA LYS A 460 -18.44 1.19 -16.99
C LYS A 460 -18.43 2.59 -16.39
N PRO A 461 -19.04 3.58 -17.06
CA PRO A 461 -19.03 4.97 -16.60
C PRO A 461 -19.51 5.17 -15.15
N GLU A 462 -20.49 4.39 -14.69
CA GLU A 462 -21.05 4.50 -13.34
C GLU A 462 -20.11 3.96 -12.26
N ALA A 463 -19.21 3.04 -12.60
CA ALA A 463 -18.24 2.47 -11.66
C ALA A 463 -17.02 3.38 -11.48
N VAL A 464 -16.75 4.29 -12.42
CA VAL A 464 -15.52 5.11 -12.40
C VAL A 464 -15.68 6.49 -11.78
N THR A 465 -16.80 6.77 -11.12
CA THR A 465 -17.08 8.11 -10.58
C THR A 465 -16.48 8.36 -9.19
N GLY A 466 -16.03 7.32 -8.50
CA GLY A 466 -15.50 7.42 -7.14
C GLY A 466 -13.98 7.46 -7.09
N ARG A 467 -13.46 7.91 -5.95
CA ARG A 467 -12.06 7.76 -5.55
C ARG A 467 -11.95 6.57 -4.61
N TRP A 468 -11.96 5.39 -5.19
CA TRP A 468 -12.04 4.14 -4.44
C TRP A 468 -10.71 3.87 -3.73
N MET A 469 -10.79 3.58 -2.44
CA MET A 469 -9.65 3.29 -1.56
C MET A 469 -9.80 1.94 -0.86
N THR A 470 -11.03 1.47 -0.67
CA THR A 470 -11.32 0.18 -0.04
C THR A 470 -12.30 -0.62 -0.88
N MET A 471 -12.18 -1.94 -0.82
CA MET A 471 -13.02 -2.88 -1.53
C MET A 471 -13.13 -4.17 -0.73
N ASP A 472 -14.31 -4.76 -0.73
CA ASP A 472 -14.53 -6.14 -0.28
C ASP A 472 -15.48 -6.84 -1.24
N ILE A 473 -15.40 -8.17 -1.28
CA ILE A 473 -16.19 -9.03 -2.16
C ILE A 473 -16.87 -10.15 -1.36
N GLY A 474 -18.01 -10.63 -1.85
CA GLY A 474 -18.79 -11.71 -1.23
C GLY A 474 -20.25 -11.65 -1.64
N ASP A 475 -20.99 -12.74 -1.44
CA ASP A 475 -22.42 -12.87 -1.74
C ASP A 475 -23.23 -12.13 -0.65
N ILE A 476 -23.54 -10.84 -0.87
CA ILE A 476 -24.19 -10.03 0.15
C ILE A 476 -25.71 -10.25 0.19
N ASP A 477 -26.32 -10.63 -0.94
CA ASP A 477 -27.77 -10.79 -1.05
C ASP A 477 -28.27 -12.25 -1.07
N GLY A 478 -27.34 -13.20 -1.02
CA GLY A 478 -27.57 -14.63 -0.84
C GLY A 478 -28.07 -15.31 -2.11
N ASP A 479 -27.70 -14.81 -3.29
CA ASP A 479 -28.14 -15.32 -4.58
C ASP A 479 -27.10 -16.20 -5.30
N ASP A 480 -26.03 -16.57 -4.58
CA ASP A 480 -24.90 -17.39 -5.00
C ASP A 480 -23.98 -16.71 -6.03
N ASP A 481 -24.14 -15.41 -6.31
CA ASP A 481 -23.16 -14.61 -7.08
C ASP A 481 -22.28 -13.72 -6.18
N VAL A 482 -21.12 -13.29 -6.72
CA VAL A 482 -20.15 -12.50 -5.95
C VAL A 482 -20.41 -11.01 -6.16
N ASP A 483 -20.79 -10.31 -5.09
CA ASP A 483 -20.92 -8.86 -5.10
C ASP A 483 -19.60 -8.14 -4.82
N VAL A 484 -19.55 -6.86 -5.19
CA VAL A 484 -18.43 -5.96 -4.92
C VAL A 484 -18.91 -4.71 -4.18
N VAL A 485 -18.35 -4.43 -3.02
CA VAL A 485 -18.59 -3.18 -2.27
C VAL A 485 -17.35 -2.28 -2.36
N LEU A 486 -17.55 -1.02 -2.75
CA LEU A 486 -16.49 -0.02 -2.90
C LEU A 486 -16.63 1.12 -1.89
N GLY A 487 -15.52 1.44 -1.20
CA GLY A 487 -15.41 2.57 -0.28
C GLY A 487 -14.54 3.68 -0.86
N GLY A 488 -15.07 4.90 -0.88
CA GLY A 488 -14.37 6.07 -1.42
C GLY A 488 -13.71 6.95 -0.36
N ALA A 489 -12.60 7.60 -0.71
CA ALA A 489 -11.94 8.57 0.16
C ALA A 489 -11.62 9.90 -0.53
N TYR A 490 -11.75 10.99 0.25
CA TYR A 490 -11.45 12.34 -0.18
C TYR A 490 -10.42 12.96 0.75
N LEU A 491 -9.15 12.68 0.49
CA LEU A 491 -8.00 13.24 1.22
C LEU A 491 -7.36 14.36 0.39
N PRO A 492 -6.90 15.47 0.99
CA PRO A 492 -6.29 16.57 0.25
C PRO A 492 -4.95 16.23 -0.44
N LEU A 493 -4.29 15.15 -0.01
CA LEU A 493 -3.01 14.68 -0.53
C LEU A 493 -3.17 14.03 -1.91
N GLY A 494 -2.25 14.32 -2.85
CA GLY A 494 -2.22 13.69 -4.18
C GLY A 494 -3.41 14.00 -5.11
N MET A 495 -4.26 14.98 -4.77
CA MET A 495 -5.54 15.20 -5.48
C MET A 495 -5.45 15.93 -6.82
N SER A 496 -4.32 16.54 -7.15
CA SER A 496 -4.17 17.39 -8.33
C SER A 496 -3.35 16.67 -9.41
N SER A 497 -3.87 16.63 -10.64
CA SER A 497 -3.04 16.34 -11.81
C SER A 497 -2.17 17.56 -12.12
N TYR A 498 -0.86 17.36 -12.20
CA TYR A 498 0.06 18.39 -12.67
C TYR A 498 0.55 18.05 -14.06
N GLU A 499 0.18 18.88 -15.04
CA GLU A 499 0.64 18.74 -16.42
C GLU A 499 2.18 18.67 -16.45
N GLU A 500 2.71 17.71 -17.19
CA GLU A 500 4.14 17.65 -17.53
C GLU A 500 4.40 18.72 -18.60
N GLU A 501 5.05 19.83 -18.21
CA GLU A 501 5.54 20.85 -19.17
C GLU A 501 6.72 20.34 -20.01
#